data_AF-A0A397IDD9-F1
#
_entry.id   AF-A0A397IDD9-F1
#
_cell.length_a   1.000
_cell.length_b   1.000
_cell.length_c   1.000
_cell.angle_alpha   90.00
_cell.angle_beta   90.00
_cell.angle_gamma   90.00
#
_symmetry.space_group_name_H-M   'P 1'
#
loop_
_entity.id
_entity.type
_entity.pdbx_description
1 polymer ?
#
loop_
_entity_poly.entity_id
_entity_poly.type
_entity_poly.pdbx_seq_one_letter_code
_entity_poly.pdbx_strand_id
1 'polypeptide(L)'
;MSPIIRSRNLIFIISVITFLFIFWPRDYGDKKCPLPIMIENKLNSEPGPLVDAIRSTIITDNKGNQKVYLNAKGYITFLNVLKKQHDTMVYNLVKSAEWAFANNSVYSVTLKPQLPPSGDPHDYMSLGRYFWPDPTKPDGLPYIRKDGYPNPEFFTVTDYVYLRQMFREVQNLGFAYFFTRQEKYVEKAMARIKEWFLDEKTKMNPNLNYAGYRKGEASGWKAGVLDFHQVFRMLQAIPLLRYSHLWDSNIEIGLKAWMTEYYNWLTTSKMGRGESRSINNHGTFYDVQALFLLDYLKRYDEAKTFVLQALKTRINNGILPTGQQHYETERPTSWFYSVFNLQGLFLLAERADHYGIDGWNYEGPSGQSIKKAVDFLLPYALNDGEGWPVKNIKGFEMNDYVKILELSYIIYGDDKYLEAIEELRPKTKAEQAAGLKLAKWEDNYLCNIALMSNRLLWTCLY
;
A
#
# COMPACT_ATOMS: atom_id res chain seq x y z
N MET A 1 40.38 5.13 -32.21
CA MET A 1 39.98 4.64 -30.87
C MET A 1 39.51 5.83 -30.06
N SER A 2 38.20 5.91 -29.82
CA SER A 2 37.53 6.85 -28.93
C SER A 2 36.31 6.11 -28.37
N PRO A 3 36.04 6.10 -27.05
CA PRO A 3 34.96 5.32 -26.49
C PRO A 3 33.63 6.05 -26.69
N ILE A 4 32.73 5.36 -27.40
CA ILE A 4 31.35 5.78 -27.65
C ILE A 4 30.58 5.78 -26.33
N ILE A 5 30.22 6.97 -25.87
CA ILE A 5 29.30 7.19 -24.75
C ILE A 5 27.90 6.73 -25.19
N ARG A 6 27.35 5.72 -24.49
CA ARG A 6 26.02 5.18 -24.74
C ARG A 6 24.93 6.22 -24.45
N SER A 7 24.02 6.37 -25.41
CA SER A 7 22.92 7.33 -25.56
C SER A 7 21.79 7.28 -24.51
N ARG A 8 21.94 6.56 -23.39
CA ARG A 8 20.91 6.50 -22.32
C ARG A 8 20.96 7.69 -21.35
N ASN A 9 22.12 8.33 -21.20
CA ASN A 9 22.30 9.38 -20.19
C ASN A 9 21.85 10.78 -20.64
N LEU A 10 21.82 11.05 -21.96
CA LEU A 10 21.49 12.39 -22.46
C LEU A 10 19.97 12.69 -22.44
N ILE A 11 19.12 11.67 -22.60
CA ILE A 11 17.65 11.80 -22.52
C ILE A 11 17.20 11.96 -21.05
N PHE A 12 17.93 11.35 -20.10
CA PHE A 12 17.62 11.44 -18.68
C PHE A 12 17.89 12.84 -18.11
N ILE A 13 18.98 13.49 -18.54
CA ILE A 13 19.38 14.82 -18.04
C ILE A 13 18.44 15.92 -18.55
N ILE A 14 17.97 15.85 -19.80
CA ILE A 14 17.03 16.85 -20.35
C ILE A 14 15.62 16.70 -19.74
N SER A 15 15.21 15.48 -19.41
CA SER A 15 13.92 15.18 -18.78
C SER A 15 13.85 15.70 -17.33
N VAL A 16 14.95 15.60 -16.57
CA VAL A 16 15.03 16.08 -15.18
C VAL A 16 15.09 17.61 -15.10
N ILE A 17 15.82 18.27 -16.00
CA ILE A 17 15.99 19.74 -15.99
C ILE A 17 14.72 20.48 -16.44
N THR A 18 13.98 19.94 -17.43
CA THR A 18 12.71 20.54 -17.88
C THR A 18 11.58 20.34 -16.86
N PHE A 19 11.63 19.24 -16.09
CA PHE A 19 10.67 18.92 -15.02
C PHE A 19 10.76 19.90 -13.84
N LEU A 20 11.98 20.29 -13.43
CA LEU A 20 12.22 21.28 -12.36
C LEU A 20 11.64 22.67 -12.70
N PHE A 21 11.41 23.01 -13.97
CA PHE A 21 10.80 24.30 -14.35
C PHE A 21 9.28 24.27 -14.48
N ILE A 22 8.67 23.09 -14.66
CA ILE A 22 7.22 22.91 -14.88
C ILE A 22 6.49 22.41 -13.62
N PHE A 23 7.15 21.60 -12.80
CA PHE A 23 6.54 20.89 -11.65
C PHE A 23 7.13 21.28 -10.28
N TRP A 24 8.11 22.20 -10.22
CA TRP A 24 8.54 22.81 -8.96
C TRP A 24 7.45 23.74 -8.43
N PRO A 25 7.20 23.79 -7.11
CA PRO A 25 6.14 24.62 -6.55
C PRO A 25 6.41 26.09 -6.92
N ARG A 26 5.60 26.64 -7.83
CA ARG A 26 5.40 28.08 -7.89
C ARG A 26 4.49 28.40 -6.71
N ASP A 27 5.02 29.18 -5.77
CA ASP A 27 4.34 29.71 -4.58
C ASP A 27 2.87 29.30 -4.45
N TYR A 28 2.64 28.21 -3.70
CA TYR A 28 1.36 27.95 -3.05
C TYR A 28 1.16 28.84 -1.80
N GLY A 29 2.02 29.86 -1.63
CA GLY A 29 1.91 30.89 -0.60
C GLY A 29 0.91 31.98 -1.00
N ASP A 30 0.03 32.33 -0.05
CA ASP A 30 -0.73 33.58 0.05
C ASP A 30 -1.83 33.92 -0.96
N LYS A 31 -2.26 33.00 -1.82
CA LYS A 31 -3.58 33.15 -2.44
C LYS A 31 -4.59 32.38 -1.61
N LYS A 32 -5.37 33.12 -0.79
CA LYS A 32 -6.65 32.67 -0.24
C LYS A 32 -7.30 31.74 -1.27
N CYS A 33 -7.40 30.45 -0.96
CA CYS A 33 -8.30 29.57 -1.68
C CYS A 33 -9.66 30.28 -1.67
N PRO A 34 -10.22 30.69 -2.82
CA PRO A 34 -11.61 31.09 -2.83
C PRO A 34 -12.38 29.84 -2.40
N LEU A 35 -13.05 29.92 -1.26
CA LEU A 35 -14.20 29.08 -0.97
C LEU A 35 -15.11 29.08 -2.20
N PRO A 36 -15.75 27.94 -2.50
CA PRO A 36 -16.11 27.57 -3.85
C PRO A 36 -17.02 28.62 -4.48
N ILE A 37 -16.59 29.16 -5.62
CA ILE A 37 -17.57 29.55 -6.63
C ILE A 37 -18.33 28.26 -6.91
N MET A 38 -19.63 28.27 -6.62
CA MET A 38 -20.60 27.30 -7.11
C MET A 38 -20.51 27.33 -8.63
N ILE A 39 -19.58 26.56 -9.19
CA ILE A 39 -19.62 26.23 -10.59
C ILE A 39 -20.78 25.23 -10.67
N GLU A 40 -21.93 25.70 -11.11
CA GLU A 40 -22.94 24.88 -11.76
C GLU A 40 -22.30 24.24 -13.01
N ASN A 41 -21.39 23.30 -12.80
CA ASN A 41 -21.03 22.36 -13.83
C ASN A 41 -22.13 21.31 -13.78
N LYS A 42 -23.10 21.46 -14.68
CA LYS A 42 -23.72 20.29 -15.31
C LYS A 42 -22.58 19.36 -15.71
N LEU A 43 -22.28 18.37 -14.86
CA LEU A 43 -21.50 17.21 -15.23
C LEU A 43 -22.32 16.51 -16.29
N ASN A 44 -22.03 16.83 -17.56
CA ASN A 44 -22.42 15.97 -18.66
C ASN A 44 -21.80 14.61 -18.38
N SER A 45 -22.68 13.66 -18.08
CA SER A 45 -22.41 12.24 -17.99
C SER A 45 -22.12 11.70 -19.39
N GLU A 46 -20.87 11.81 -19.88
CA GLU A 46 -20.35 11.11 -21.08
C GLU A 46 -18.81 11.30 -21.20
N PRO A 47 -18.09 10.44 -21.96
CA PRO A 47 -17.01 9.55 -21.50
C PRO A 47 -15.66 10.22 -21.18
N GLY A 48 -14.82 9.50 -20.43
CA GLY A 48 -13.53 9.96 -19.89
C GLY A 48 -12.56 10.56 -20.93
N PRO A 49 -11.57 11.38 -20.50
CA PRO A 49 -10.80 12.16 -21.45
C PRO A 49 -9.72 11.33 -22.16
N LEU A 50 -9.96 11.12 -23.46
CA LEU A 50 -9.07 11.45 -24.58
C LEU A 50 -7.81 10.59 -24.83
N VAL A 51 -7.99 9.31 -25.16
CA VAL A 51 -6.94 8.53 -25.85
C VAL A 51 -6.89 8.87 -27.36
N ASP A 52 -8.00 9.31 -27.95
CA ASP A 52 -8.15 9.47 -29.41
C ASP A 52 -7.45 10.68 -30.05
N ALA A 53 -6.76 11.55 -29.29
CA ALA A 53 -6.11 12.75 -29.83
C ALA A 53 -4.58 12.74 -29.75
N ILE A 54 -3.96 11.62 -29.37
CA ILE A 54 -2.51 11.47 -29.38
C ILE A 54 -2.07 11.20 -30.82
N ARG A 55 -1.79 12.27 -31.56
CA ARG A 55 -1.31 12.15 -32.95
C ARG A 55 0.11 11.59 -32.97
N SER A 56 0.24 10.42 -33.57
CA SER A 56 1.52 9.79 -33.82
C SER A 56 1.98 9.97 -35.28
N THR A 57 3.23 9.66 -35.55
CA THR A 57 3.84 9.63 -36.88
C THR A 57 4.65 8.35 -36.98
N ILE A 58 4.43 7.61 -38.05
CA ILE A 58 5.18 6.39 -38.34
C ILE A 58 6.43 6.80 -39.11
N ILE A 59 7.61 6.46 -38.58
CA ILE A 59 8.88 6.61 -39.26
C ILE A 59 9.39 5.22 -39.61
N THR A 60 9.63 4.98 -40.89
CA THR A 60 10.25 3.75 -41.37
C THR A 60 11.76 3.95 -41.43
N ASP A 61 12.53 3.08 -40.79
CA ASP A 61 13.99 3.11 -40.89
C ASP A 61 14.49 2.55 -42.23
N ASN A 62 15.80 2.69 -42.47
CA ASN A 62 16.44 2.26 -43.73
C ASN A 62 16.40 0.72 -43.94
N LYS A 63 15.95 -0.04 -42.95
CA LYS A 63 15.76 -1.50 -43.00
C LYS A 63 14.28 -1.89 -43.13
N GLY A 64 13.38 -0.92 -43.29
CA GLY A 64 11.94 -1.15 -43.42
C GLY A 64 11.19 -1.26 -42.08
N ASN A 65 11.86 -1.06 -40.94
CA ASN A 65 11.19 -1.16 -39.63
C ASN A 65 10.40 0.12 -39.36
N GLN A 66 9.10 -0.03 -39.09
CA GLN A 66 8.25 1.08 -38.68
C GLN A 66 8.37 1.34 -37.18
N LYS A 67 8.53 2.60 -36.80
CA LYS A 67 8.44 3.07 -35.41
C LYS A 67 7.45 4.20 -35.30
N VAL A 68 6.59 4.11 -34.29
CA VAL A 68 5.58 5.13 -33.99
C VAL A 68 6.20 6.17 -33.06
N TYR A 69 6.14 7.44 -33.45
CA TYR A 69 6.60 8.58 -32.64
C TYR A 69 5.45 9.51 -32.34
N LEU A 70 5.42 10.11 -31.15
CA LEU A 70 4.54 11.23 -30.86
C LEU A 70 5.01 12.45 -31.67
N ASN A 71 4.14 13.05 -32.48
CA ASN A 71 4.48 14.34 -33.07
C ASN A 71 4.39 15.45 -32.00
N ALA A 72 4.91 16.65 -32.29
CA ALA A 72 4.97 17.73 -31.30
C ALA A 72 3.59 18.07 -30.67
N LYS A 73 2.52 18.04 -31.47
CA LYS A 73 1.15 18.24 -30.97
C LYS A 73 0.69 17.08 -30.09
N GLY A 74 0.95 15.83 -30.49
CA GLY A 74 0.68 14.63 -29.70
C GLY A 74 1.44 14.62 -28.37
N TYR A 75 2.71 15.06 -28.37
CA TYR A 75 3.52 15.19 -27.17
C TYR A 75 2.97 16.27 -26.21
N ILE A 76 2.57 17.44 -26.72
CA ILE A 76 1.93 18.49 -25.89
C ILE A 76 0.60 17.99 -25.30
N THR A 77 -0.24 17.31 -26.08
CA THR A 77 -1.48 16.70 -25.59
C THR A 77 -1.19 15.68 -24.49
N PHE A 78 -0.21 14.79 -24.70
CA PHE A 78 0.23 13.82 -23.70
C PHE A 78 0.67 14.50 -22.40
N LEU A 79 1.53 15.53 -22.47
CA LEU A 79 1.96 16.28 -21.28
C LEU A 79 0.79 16.96 -20.54
N ASN A 80 -0.18 17.51 -21.28
CA ASN A 80 -1.37 18.12 -20.67
C ASN A 80 -2.25 17.07 -19.96
N VAL A 81 -2.40 15.89 -20.56
CA VAL A 81 -3.14 14.78 -19.95
C VAL A 81 -2.45 14.31 -18.67
N LEU A 82 -1.13 14.07 -18.71
CA LEU A 82 -0.35 13.70 -17.53
C LEU A 82 -0.46 14.76 -16.42
N LYS A 83 -0.35 16.04 -16.77
CA LYS A 83 -0.49 17.14 -15.81
C LYS A 83 -1.87 17.13 -15.15
N LYS A 84 -2.95 17.05 -15.95
CA LYS A 84 -4.32 17.01 -15.43
C LYS A 84 -4.53 15.83 -14.47
N GLN A 85 -3.97 14.67 -14.81
CA GLN A 85 -4.05 13.47 -13.98
C GLN A 85 -3.32 13.63 -12.66
N HIS A 86 -2.10 14.15 -12.71
CA HIS A 86 -1.33 14.48 -11.52
C HIS A 86 -2.09 15.47 -10.62
N ASP A 87 -2.65 16.54 -11.19
CA ASP A 87 -3.44 17.53 -10.45
C ASP A 87 -4.67 16.90 -9.78
N THR A 88 -5.36 15.97 -10.45
CA THR A 88 -6.49 15.22 -9.88
C THR A 88 -6.05 14.31 -8.71
N MET A 89 -4.95 13.59 -8.85
CA MET A 89 -4.42 12.73 -7.77
C MET A 89 -4.00 13.57 -6.55
N VAL A 90 -3.33 14.71 -6.76
CA VAL A 90 -2.97 15.64 -5.68
C VAL A 90 -4.24 16.20 -5.02
N TYR A 91 -5.26 16.57 -5.79
CA TYR A 91 -6.54 17.04 -5.25
C TYR A 91 -7.20 15.98 -4.34
N ASN A 92 -7.25 14.71 -4.77
CA ASN A 92 -7.84 13.62 -3.97
C ASN A 92 -7.04 13.33 -2.69
N LEU A 93 -5.70 13.39 -2.76
CA LEU A 93 -4.83 13.31 -1.60
C LEU A 93 -5.09 14.45 -0.61
N VAL A 94 -5.14 15.69 -1.10
CA VAL A 94 -5.41 16.88 -0.28
C VAL A 94 -6.78 16.79 0.37
N LYS A 95 -7.83 16.36 -0.35
CA LYS A 95 -9.16 16.11 0.22
C LYS A 95 -9.11 15.11 1.38
N SER A 96 -8.35 14.02 1.21
CA SER A 96 -8.16 13.03 2.28
C SER A 96 -7.39 13.59 3.48
N ALA A 97 -6.41 14.47 3.25
CA ALA A 97 -5.68 15.16 4.31
C ALA A 97 -6.53 16.21 5.03
N GLU A 98 -7.41 16.94 4.34
CA GLU A 98 -8.38 17.84 4.96
C GLU A 98 -9.36 17.08 5.87
N TRP A 99 -9.82 15.90 5.46
CA TRP A 99 -10.63 15.04 6.33
C TRP A 99 -9.87 14.58 7.57
N ALA A 100 -8.62 14.15 7.41
CA ALA A 100 -7.76 13.79 8.54
C ALA A 100 -7.49 14.98 9.47
N PHE A 101 -7.30 16.17 8.91
CA PHE A 101 -7.10 17.42 9.65
C PHE A 101 -8.34 17.81 10.47
N ALA A 102 -9.51 17.77 9.85
CA ALA A 102 -10.78 18.11 10.50
C ALA A 102 -11.24 17.06 11.55
N ASN A 103 -10.67 15.86 11.52
CA ASN A 103 -11.04 14.78 12.43
C ASN A 103 -10.47 15.01 13.84
N ASN A 104 -11.31 15.41 14.79
CA ASN A 104 -10.92 15.66 16.18
C ASN A 104 -11.08 14.45 17.13
N SER A 105 -11.43 13.26 16.63
CA SER A 105 -11.43 12.05 17.46
C SER A 105 -10.03 11.70 17.92
N VAL A 106 -9.85 11.29 19.18
CA VAL A 106 -8.56 10.77 19.69
C VAL A 106 -8.42 9.30 19.29
N TYR A 107 -7.23 8.91 18.82
CA TYR A 107 -6.91 7.50 18.57
C TYR A 107 -5.99 6.98 19.65
N SER A 108 -6.48 6.01 20.43
CA SER A 108 -5.74 5.43 21.54
C SER A 108 -6.21 4.01 21.83
N VAL A 109 -5.28 3.16 22.25
CA VAL A 109 -5.59 1.82 22.78
C VAL A 109 -6.28 1.89 24.14
N THR A 110 -6.19 3.00 24.88
CA THR A 110 -6.85 3.14 26.19
C THR A 110 -8.35 3.42 26.08
N LEU A 111 -8.89 3.60 24.86
CA LEU A 111 -10.30 3.91 24.61
C LEU A 111 -11.18 2.68 24.39
N LYS A 112 -10.60 1.49 24.18
CA LYS A 112 -11.40 0.27 24.08
C LYS A 112 -12.08 -0.02 25.42
N PRO A 113 -13.36 -0.43 25.42
CA PRO A 113 -14.05 -0.76 26.66
C PRO A 113 -13.59 -2.11 27.26
N GLN A 114 -12.97 -2.99 26.46
CA GLN A 114 -12.48 -4.29 26.90
C GLN A 114 -11.04 -4.17 27.40
N LEU A 115 -10.77 -4.69 28.61
CA LEU A 115 -9.39 -4.85 29.07
C LEU A 115 -8.78 -6.14 28.51
N PRO A 116 -7.52 -6.10 28.05
CA PRO A 116 -6.76 -7.31 27.74
C PRO A 116 -6.58 -8.17 29.00
N PRO A 117 -6.27 -9.48 28.88
CA PRO A 117 -5.98 -10.34 30.02
C PRO A 117 -4.87 -9.84 30.98
N SER A 118 -3.98 -8.94 30.56
CA SER A 118 -3.01 -8.29 31.46
C SER A 118 -3.66 -7.35 32.48
N GLY A 119 -4.87 -6.86 32.20
CA GLY A 119 -5.50 -5.77 32.94
C GLY A 119 -4.97 -4.38 32.59
N ASP A 120 -3.97 -4.27 31.71
CA ASP A 120 -3.37 -2.99 31.30
C ASP A 120 -4.12 -2.39 30.09
N PRO A 121 -4.75 -1.20 30.21
CA PRO A 121 -5.42 -0.56 29.08
C PRO A 121 -4.46 -0.13 27.95
N HIS A 122 -3.15 0.01 28.23
CA HIS A 122 -2.12 0.37 27.24
C HIS A 122 -1.70 -0.80 26.34
N ASP A 123 -2.08 -2.03 26.68
CA ASP A 123 -1.82 -3.17 25.82
C ASP A 123 -2.79 -3.19 24.64
N TYR A 124 -2.25 -3.27 23.42
CA TYR A 124 -3.05 -3.42 22.20
C TYR A 124 -3.81 -4.75 22.22
N MET A 125 -5.10 -4.68 21.90
CA MET A 125 -5.94 -5.87 21.76
C MET A 125 -6.72 -5.84 20.45
N SER A 126 -6.85 -7.01 19.84
CA SER A 126 -7.80 -7.24 18.76
C SER A 126 -8.31 -8.67 18.85
N LEU A 127 -9.44 -8.98 18.23
CA LEU A 127 -9.94 -10.35 18.20
C LEU A 127 -9.46 -11.11 16.97
N GLY A 128 -9.44 -12.43 17.02
CA GLY A 128 -9.22 -13.25 15.84
C GLY A 128 -10.38 -13.10 14.85
N ARG A 129 -10.14 -12.50 13.68
CA ARG A 129 -11.17 -12.18 12.65
C ARG A 129 -12.13 -13.32 12.34
N TYR A 130 -11.64 -14.55 12.28
CA TYR A 130 -12.40 -15.74 11.89
C TYR A 130 -12.75 -16.65 13.06
N PHE A 131 -12.67 -16.17 14.30
CA PHE A 131 -12.96 -16.96 15.49
C PHE A 131 -14.36 -16.64 16.02
N TRP A 132 -15.15 -17.70 16.24
CA TRP A 132 -16.55 -17.64 16.63
C TRP A 132 -16.79 -18.44 17.91
N PRO A 133 -17.84 -18.13 18.69
CA PRO A 133 -18.28 -18.99 19.78
C PRO A 133 -18.47 -20.44 19.32
N ASP A 134 -18.02 -21.40 20.13
CA ASP A 134 -18.21 -22.83 19.90
C ASP A 134 -19.64 -23.25 20.29
N PRO A 135 -20.52 -23.59 19.33
CA PRO A 135 -21.91 -23.95 19.65
C PRO A 135 -22.03 -25.27 20.43
N THR A 136 -20.95 -26.04 20.57
CA THR A 136 -20.91 -27.28 21.35
C THR A 136 -20.62 -27.06 22.83
N LYS A 137 -20.34 -25.82 23.24
CA LYS A 137 -19.96 -25.45 24.61
C LYS A 137 -21.02 -24.54 25.23
N PRO A 138 -21.41 -24.72 26.51
CA PRO A 138 -22.46 -23.93 27.15
C PRO A 138 -22.19 -22.42 27.16
N ASP A 139 -20.92 -22.02 27.25
CA ASP A 139 -20.45 -20.63 27.27
C ASP A 139 -19.85 -20.17 25.93
N GLY A 140 -19.83 -21.05 24.92
CA GLY A 140 -19.25 -20.77 23.62
C GLY A 140 -17.71 -20.70 23.59
N LEU A 141 -17.01 -21.13 24.66
CA LEU A 141 -15.56 -21.02 24.78
C LEU A 141 -14.85 -22.39 24.77
N PRO A 142 -13.59 -22.45 24.28
CA PRO A 142 -12.87 -21.39 23.57
C PRO A 142 -13.44 -21.17 22.15
N TYR A 143 -13.24 -19.98 21.59
CA TYR A 143 -13.69 -19.71 20.22
C TYR A 143 -13.01 -20.64 19.20
N ILE A 144 -13.78 -21.06 18.19
CA ILE A 144 -13.34 -21.93 17.10
C ILE A 144 -13.18 -21.17 15.78
N ARG A 145 -12.26 -21.63 14.92
CA ARG A 145 -11.95 -20.99 13.64
C ARG A 145 -12.97 -21.38 12.56
N LYS A 146 -13.56 -20.37 11.89
CA LYS A 146 -14.38 -20.51 10.67
C LYS A 146 -13.77 -19.65 9.55
N ASP A 147 -12.77 -20.21 8.86
CA ASP A 147 -11.98 -19.47 7.87
C ASP A 147 -12.83 -18.91 6.73
N GLY A 148 -12.55 -17.67 6.32
CA GLY A 148 -13.32 -16.98 5.27
C GLY A 148 -14.63 -16.33 5.75
N TYR A 149 -15.09 -16.60 6.98
CA TYR A 149 -16.32 -16.07 7.56
C TYR A 149 -15.99 -15.13 8.74
N PRO A 150 -15.89 -13.80 8.51
CA PRO A 150 -15.53 -12.85 9.57
C PRO A 150 -16.59 -12.81 10.67
N ASN A 151 -16.18 -12.90 11.93
CA ASN A 151 -17.04 -12.63 13.08
C ASN A 151 -17.20 -11.10 13.23
N PRO A 152 -18.43 -10.53 13.17
CA PRO A 152 -18.66 -9.10 13.35
C PRO A 152 -18.13 -8.55 14.68
N GLU A 153 -18.06 -9.39 15.71
CA GLU A 153 -17.49 -9.05 17.02
C GLU A 153 -16.04 -8.55 16.92
N PHE A 154 -15.31 -8.95 15.87
CA PHE A 154 -13.97 -8.46 15.56
C PHE A 154 -13.86 -6.93 15.65
N PHE A 155 -14.89 -6.20 15.23
CA PHE A 155 -14.90 -4.74 15.23
C PHE A 155 -15.31 -4.09 16.57
N THR A 156 -15.63 -4.89 17.59
CA THR A 156 -16.01 -4.38 18.91
C THR A 156 -14.81 -3.95 19.74
N VAL A 157 -13.60 -4.43 19.41
CA VAL A 157 -12.35 -3.93 19.97
C VAL A 157 -11.78 -2.90 19.00
N THR A 158 -11.72 -1.64 19.44
CA THR A 158 -11.50 -0.49 18.58
C THR A 158 -10.05 -0.32 18.13
N ASP A 159 -9.07 -0.88 18.86
CA ASP A 159 -7.65 -0.69 18.57
C ASP A 159 -7.29 -1.07 17.12
N TYR A 160 -7.82 -2.16 16.59
CA TYR A 160 -7.59 -2.58 15.19
C TYR A 160 -7.99 -1.50 14.19
N VAL A 161 -9.13 -0.86 14.42
CA VAL A 161 -9.66 0.17 13.52
C VAL A 161 -8.88 1.47 13.70
N TYR A 162 -8.64 1.89 14.94
CA TYR A 162 -7.95 3.15 15.25
C TYR A 162 -6.49 3.13 14.83
N LEU A 163 -5.75 2.04 15.06
CA LEU A 163 -4.36 1.89 14.63
C LEU A 163 -4.23 2.15 13.12
N ARG A 164 -5.08 1.49 12.33
CA ARG A 164 -5.03 1.60 10.87
C ARG A 164 -5.54 2.94 10.36
N GLN A 165 -6.52 3.55 11.03
CA GLN A 165 -6.92 4.93 10.72
C GLN A 165 -5.75 5.89 10.96
N MET A 166 -5.10 5.80 12.12
CA MET A 166 -3.95 6.61 12.47
C MET A 166 -2.82 6.48 11.43
N PHE A 167 -2.43 5.25 11.05
CA PHE A 167 -1.40 5.06 10.01
C PHE A 167 -1.75 5.71 8.68
N ARG A 168 -3.01 5.61 8.24
CA ARG A 168 -3.48 6.22 6.99
C ARG A 168 -3.55 7.74 7.08
N GLU A 169 -4.00 8.28 8.21
CA GLU A 169 -4.05 9.73 8.40
C GLU A 169 -2.66 10.34 8.38
N VAL A 170 -1.68 9.78 9.11
CA VAL A 170 -0.30 10.28 9.08
C VAL A 170 0.29 10.17 7.67
N GLN A 171 -0.03 9.10 6.93
CA GLN A 171 0.36 8.98 5.53
C GLN A 171 -0.20 10.14 4.68
N ASN A 172 -1.52 10.33 4.69
CA ASN A 172 -2.17 11.34 3.87
C ASN A 172 -1.69 12.75 4.24
N LEU A 173 -1.54 13.06 5.53
CA LEU A 173 -1.05 14.34 6.02
C LEU A 173 0.39 14.60 5.56
N GLY A 174 1.29 13.62 5.68
CA GLY A 174 2.69 13.78 5.26
C GLY A 174 2.87 13.96 3.76
N PHE A 175 2.15 13.19 2.95
CA PHE A 175 2.18 13.35 1.50
C PHE A 175 1.51 14.67 1.07
N ALA A 176 0.39 15.06 1.67
CA ALA A 176 -0.24 16.36 1.37
C ALA A 176 0.66 17.53 1.76
N TYR A 177 1.38 17.44 2.89
CA TYR A 177 2.38 18.44 3.27
C TYR A 177 3.49 18.55 2.20
N PHE A 178 4.00 17.43 1.69
CA PHE A 178 5.04 17.45 0.65
C PHE A 178 4.61 18.25 -0.60
N PHE A 179 3.38 18.04 -1.07
CA PHE A 179 2.86 18.70 -2.28
C PHE A 179 2.38 20.14 -2.05
N THR A 180 1.80 20.45 -0.88
CA THR A 180 1.13 21.74 -0.64
C THR A 180 1.93 22.68 0.25
N ARG A 181 2.88 22.17 1.03
CA ARG A 181 3.63 22.88 2.08
C ARG A 181 2.74 23.49 3.18
N GLN A 182 1.50 23.03 3.33
CA GLN A 182 0.61 23.50 4.39
C GLN A 182 1.00 22.88 5.75
N GLU A 183 1.49 23.72 6.64
CA GLU A 183 2.06 23.32 7.93
C GLU A 183 1.05 22.69 8.90
N LYS A 184 -0.24 23.03 8.77
CA LYS A 184 -1.34 22.45 9.56
C LYS A 184 -1.38 20.91 9.51
N TYR A 185 -0.93 20.31 8.40
CA TYR A 185 -0.89 18.86 8.27
C TYR A 185 0.22 18.24 9.13
N VAL A 186 1.32 18.95 9.33
CA VAL A 186 2.47 18.51 10.15
C VAL A 186 2.06 18.49 11.61
N GLU A 187 1.43 19.56 12.09
CA GLU A 187 0.90 19.65 13.46
C GLU A 187 -0.06 18.50 13.75
N LYS A 188 -1.00 18.23 12.82
CA LYS A 188 -1.94 17.12 12.99
C LYS A 188 -1.24 15.76 12.99
N ALA A 189 -0.29 15.53 12.09
CA ALA A 189 0.44 14.27 12.04
C ALA A 189 1.24 14.03 13.33
N MET A 190 1.89 15.06 13.86
CA MET A 190 2.58 15.01 15.16
C MET A 190 1.61 14.69 16.30
N ALA A 191 0.41 15.29 16.32
CA ALA A 191 -0.62 14.97 17.31
C ALA A 191 -1.03 13.50 17.25
N ARG A 192 -1.25 12.93 16.05
CA ARG A 192 -1.57 11.51 15.87
C ARG A 192 -0.48 10.57 16.39
N ILE A 193 0.77 10.88 16.09
CA ILE A 193 1.91 10.09 16.55
C ILE A 193 1.98 10.16 18.09
N LYS A 194 1.81 11.35 18.67
CA LYS A 194 1.86 11.55 20.12
C LYS A 194 0.74 10.79 20.84
N GLU A 195 -0.50 10.92 20.37
CA GLU A 195 -1.67 10.22 20.93
C GLU A 195 -1.45 8.71 20.98
N TRP A 196 -0.98 8.10 19.90
CA TRP A 196 -0.86 6.65 19.82
C TRP A 196 0.38 6.08 20.50
N PHE A 197 1.53 6.78 20.44
CA PHE A 197 2.82 6.18 20.81
C PHE A 197 3.49 6.80 22.04
N LEU A 198 3.22 8.06 22.38
CA LEU A 198 4.11 8.83 23.26
C LEU A 198 3.42 9.42 24.49
N ASP A 199 2.15 9.83 24.39
CA ASP A 199 1.45 10.41 25.52
C ASP A 199 1.16 9.33 26.57
N GLU A 200 1.67 9.51 27.79
CA GLU A 200 1.52 8.54 28.89
C GLU A 200 0.08 8.16 29.19
N LYS A 201 -0.92 9.00 28.87
CA LYS A 201 -2.34 8.68 29.10
C LYS A 201 -2.97 7.81 28.01
N THR A 202 -2.35 7.74 26.83
CA THR A 202 -2.96 7.14 25.64
C THR A 202 -2.05 6.18 24.88
N LYS A 203 -0.75 6.17 25.17
CA LYS A 203 0.24 5.40 24.41
C LYS A 203 -0.06 3.91 24.39
N MET A 204 0.24 3.27 23.28
CA MET A 204 0.27 1.82 23.17
C MET A 204 1.59 1.28 23.72
N ASN A 205 1.57 0.16 24.46
CA ASN A 205 2.80 -0.57 24.80
C ASN A 205 3.43 -1.18 23.53
N PRO A 206 4.77 -1.23 23.39
CA PRO A 206 5.45 -1.63 22.15
C PRO A 206 5.45 -3.16 21.91
N ASN A 207 4.27 -3.78 21.93
CA ASN A 207 4.06 -5.20 21.70
C ASN A 207 2.66 -5.49 21.13
N LEU A 208 2.42 -6.70 20.65
CA LEU A 208 1.10 -7.17 20.21
C LEU A 208 0.70 -8.46 20.95
N ASN A 209 1.00 -8.55 22.26
CA ASN A 209 0.77 -9.76 23.06
C ASN A 209 -0.70 -10.23 23.07
N TYR A 210 -1.65 -9.33 22.82
CA TYR A 210 -3.09 -9.61 22.81
C TYR A 210 -3.75 -9.33 21.45
N ALA A 211 -2.97 -9.22 20.38
CA ALA A 211 -3.53 -9.15 19.03
C ALA A 211 -4.04 -10.53 18.56
N GLY A 212 -5.11 -10.53 17.77
CA GLY A 212 -5.75 -11.74 17.26
C GLY A 212 -6.28 -12.65 18.39
N TYR A 213 -6.63 -12.06 19.53
CA TYR A 213 -7.12 -12.76 20.72
C TYR A 213 -8.34 -13.63 20.40
N ARG A 214 -8.29 -14.87 20.85
CA ARG A 214 -9.36 -15.85 20.70
C ARG A 214 -9.96 -16.03 22.08
N LYS A 215 -11.23 -15.70 22.28
CA LYS A 215 -11.82 -15.76 23.61
C LYS A 215 -11.73 -17.19 24.17
N GLY A 216 -11.40 -17.28 25.46
CA GLY A 216 -11.09 -18.54 26.14
C GLY A 216 -9.60 -18.91 26.15
N GLU A 217 -8.73 -18.09 25.57
CA GLU A 217 -7.27 -18.26 25.60
C GLU A 217 -6.60 -17.25 26.55
N ALA A 218 -5.37 -17.54 27.01
CA ALA A 218 -4.64 -16.66 27.94
C ALA A 218 -3.88 -15.51 27.26
N SER A 219 -3.68 -15.58 25.95
CA SER A 219 -2.86 -14.62 25.18
C SER A 219 -3.38 -14.47 23.75
N GLY A 220 -2.83 -13.50 23.02
CA GLY A 220 -3.07 -13.32 21.60
C GLY A 220 -2.61 -14.51 20.75
N TRP A 221 -2.81 -14.38 19.45
CA TRP A 221 -2.45 -15.40 18.47
C TRP A 221 -1.41 -14.85 17.50
N LYS A 222 -0.42 -15.65 17.09
CA LYS A 222 0.68 -15.20 16.24
C LYS A 222 0.23 -14.43 14.99
N ALA A 223 -0.89 -14.82 14.39
CA ALA A 223 -1.46 -14.19 13.21
C ALA A 223 -1.96 -12.75 13.46
N GLY A 224 -2.16 -12.36 14.72
CA GLY A 224 -2.49 -11.00 15.13
C GLY A 224 -1.35 -10.00 14.90
N VAL A 225 -0.10 -10.47 14.72
CA VAL A 225 1.03 -9.61 14.31
C VAL A 225 0.73 -8.88 12.99
N LEU A 226 -0.05 -9.51 12.10
CA LEU A 226 -0.53 -8.92 10.85
C LEU A 226 -1.33 -7.62 11.05
N ASP A 227 -1.88 -7.35 12.23
CA ASP A 227 -2.65 -6.12 12.47
C ASP A 227 -1.84 -4.85 12.22
N PHE A 228 -0.54 -4.91 12.50
CA PHE A 228 0.40 -3.79 12.42
C PHE A 228 1.13 -3.72 11.07
N HIS A 229 0.76 -4.55 10.08
CA HIS A 229 1.47 -4.60 8.78
C HIS A 229 1.44 -3.29 8.01
N GLN A 230 0.45 -2.41 8.23
CA GLN A 230 0.32 -1.12 7.54
C GLN A 230 1.23 -0.02 8.07
N VAL A 231 2.10 -0.32 9.05
CA VAL A 231 3.01 0.66 9.65
C VAL A 231 3.92 1.35 8.61
N PHE A 232 4.28 0.66 7.53
CA PHE A 232 5.10 1.22 6.44
C PHE A 232 4.54 2.52 5.87
N ARG A 233 3.22 2.71 5.93
CA ARG A 233 2.53 3.92 5.44
C ARG A 233 2.97 5.16 6.21
N MET A 234 2.93 5.07 7.53
CA MET A 234 3.33 6.14 8.43
C MET A 234 4.84 6.38 8.34
N LEU A 235 5.64 5.31 8.38
CA LEU A 235 7.10 5.41 8.42
C LEU A 235 7.68 6.10 7.18
N GLN A 236 7.05 5.94 6.02
CA GLN A 236 7.47 6.62 4.79
C GLN A 236 7.00 8.07 4.69
N ALA A 237 5.93 8.44 5.37
CA ALA A 237 5.44 9.81 5.38
C ALA A 237 6.24 10.72 6.32
N ILE A 238 6.77 10.17 7.43
CA ILE A 238 7.55 10.94 8.42
C ILE A 238 8.74 11.69 7.79
N PRO A 239 9.59 11.08 6.93
CA PRO A 239 10.66 11.81 6.25
C PRO A 239 10.20 13.05 5.48
N LEU A 240 8.98 13.06 4.95
CA LEU A 240 8.41 14.20 4.23
C LEU A 240 8.06 15.34 5.18
N LEU A 241 7.59 15.02 6.39
CA LEU A 241 7.21 15.99 7.42
C LEU A 241 8.42 16.75 8.00
N ARG A 242 9.62 16.15 7.98
CA ARG A 242 10.86 16.75 8.51
C ARG A 242 11.27 18.06 7.83
N TYR A 243 10.74 18.34 6.63
CA TYR A 243 11.01 19.59 5.92
C TYR A 243 10.23 20.78 6.49
N SER A 244 9.27 20.53 7.39
CA SER A 244 8.52 21.56 8.10
C SER A 244 9.36 22.20 9.18
N HIS A 245 9.21 23.51 9.33
CA HIS A 245 9.79 24.25 10.44
C HIS A 245 9.06 23.98 11.78
N LEU A 246 7.87 23.38 11.75
CA LEU A 246 7.12 22.97 12.94
C LEU A 246 7.47 21.55 13.41
N TRP A 247 8.26 20.79 12.65
CA TRP A 247 8.58 19.41 13.02
C TRP A 247 9.38 19.35 14.34
N ASP A 248 8.78 18.73 15.37
CA ASP A 248 9.44 18.51 16.65
C ASP A 248 10.27 17.22 16.62
N SER A 249 11.60 17.38 16.66
CA SER A 249 12.53 16.24 16.70
C SER A 249 12.35 15.34 17.92
N ASN A 250 11.82 15.84 19.04
CA ASN A 250 11.60 15.02 20.24
C ASN A 250 10.52 13.96 20.03
N ILE A 251 9.49 14.28 19.24
CA ILE A 251 8.47 13.29 18.84
C ILE A 251 9.12 12.14 18.06
N GLU A 252 10.04 12.45 17.15
CA GLU A 252 10.73 11.43 16.37
C GLU A 252 11.68 10.58 17.24
N ILE A 253 12.37 11.19 18.21
CA ILE A 253 13.22 10.47 19.16
C ILE A 253 12.37 9.47 19.96
N GLY A 254 11.25 9.91 20.53
CA GLY A 254 10.33 9.04 21.26
C GLY A 254 9.75 7.93 20.38
N LEU A 255 9.33 8.26 19.16
CA LEU A 255 8.79 7.27 18.23
C LEU A 255 9.85 6.22 17.83
N LYS A 256 11.11 6.62 17.61
CA LYS A 256 12.20 5.69 17.34
C LYS A 256 12.51 4.78 18.52
N ALA A 257 12.45 5.29 19.75
CA ALA A 257 12.57 4.45 20.94
C ALA A 257 11.46 3.38 20.97
N TRP A 258 10.21 3.81 20.79
CA TRP A 258 9.07 2.88 20.72
C TRP A 258 9.21 1.83 19.62
N MET A 259 9.60 2.25 18.40
CA MET A 259 9.79 1.35 17.26
C MET A 259 10.97 0.39 17.47
N THR A 260 12.00 0.81 18.22
CA THR A 260 13.13 -0.06 18.58
C THR A 260 12.67 -1.15 19.55
N GLU A 261 11.90 -0.79 20.58
CA GLU A 261 11.33 -1.77 21.52
C GLU A 261 10.36 -2.73 20.81
N TYR A 262 9.51 -2.20 19.93
CA TYR A 262 8.59 -3.01 19.13
C TYR A 262 9.34 -3.97 18.20
N TYR A 263 10.38 -3.50 17.51
CA TYR A 263 11.19 -4.36 16.64
C TYR A 263 11.90 -5.47 17.42
N ASN A 264 12.38 -5.18 18.64
CA ASN A 264 12.93 -6.19 19.53
C ASN A 264 11.86 -7.22 19.93
N TRP A 265 10.66 -6.77 20.32
CA TRP A 265 9.55 -7.68 20.58
C TRP A 265 9.17 -8.52 19.35
N LEU A 266 9.11 -7.91 18.16
CA LEU A 266 8.74 -8.56 16.90
C LEU A 266 9.71 -9.69 16.52
N THR A 267 11.00 -9.53 16.80
CA THR A 267 12.04 -10.48 16.41
C THR A 267 12.34 -11.54 17.49
N THR A 268 12.06 -11.24 18.76
CA THR A 268 12.42 -12.14 19.88
C THR A 268 11.22 -12.85 20.54
N SER A 269 10.03 -12.24 20.51
CA SER A 269 8.84 -12.82 21.16
C SER A 269 8.39 -14.13 20.51
N LYS A 270 7.65 -14.95 21.27
CA LYS A 270 7.04 -16.19 20.75
C LYS A 270 6.05 -15.91 19.61
N MET A 271 5.28 -14.82 19.72
CA MET A 271 4.30 -14.42 18.70
C MET A 271 4.99 -13.94 17.43
N GLY A 272 5.94 -13.01 17.56
CA GLY A 272 6.72 -12.48 16.44
C GLY A 272 7.48 -13.56 15.68
N ARG A 273 8.25 -14.42 16.38
CA ARG A 273 8.93 -15.58 15.76
C ARG A 273 7.96 -16.63 15.22
N GLY A 274 6.75 -16.71 15.78
CA GLY A 274 5.69 -17.57 15.28
C GLY A 274 5.17 -17.09 13.92
N GLU A 275 5.01 -15.78 13.77
CA GLU A 275 4.53 -15.14 12.55
C GLU A 275 5.59 -15.09 11.45
N SER A 276 6.85 -14.82 11.79
CA SER A 276 7.95 -14.81 10.81
C SER A 276 8.09 -16.13 10.06
N ARG A 277 7.72 -17.24 10.71
CA ARG A 277 7.71 -18.61 10.17
C ARG A 277 6.41 -18.97 9.42
N SER A 278 5.43 -18.08 9.35
CA SER A 278 4.23 -18.30 8.53
C SER A 278 4.64 -18.37 7.04
N ILE A 279 4.09 -19.33 6.31
CA ILE A 279 4.49 -19.66 4.92
C ILE A 279 3.64 -18.97 3.85
N ASN A 280 2.58 -18.29 4.27
CA ASN A 280 1.63 -17.56 3.44
C ASN A 280 1.80 -16.04 3.63
N ASN A 281 0.82 -15.25 3.19
CA ASN A 281 0.79 -13.79 3.26
C ASN A 281 1.16 -13.21 4.64
N HIS A 282 0.88 -13.91 5.74
CA HIS A 282 1.30 -13.49 7.07
C HIS A 282 2.83 -13.35 7.18
N GLY A 283 3.59 -14.30 6.64
CA GLY A 283 5.05 -14.23 6.62
C GLY A 283 5.56 -13.13 5.69
N THR A 284 4.93 -12.94 4.53
CA THR A 284 5.27 -11.85 3.60
C THR A 284 5.09 -10.49 4.28
N PHE A 285 3.95 -10.26 4.95
CA PHE A 285 3.69 -8.99 5.63
C PHE A 285 4.46 -8.81 6.93
N TYR A 286 4.86 -9.89 7.61
CA TYR A 286 5.87 -9.81 8.66
C TYR A 286 7.17 -9.22 8.12
N ASP A 287 7.66 -9.75 6.99
CA ASP A 287 8.92 -9.27 6.40
C ASP A 287 8.81 -7.82 5.93
N VAL A 288 7.68 -7.42 5.33
CA VAL A 288 7.41 -6.01 5.01
C VAL A 288 7.52 -5.15 6.26
N GLN A 289 6.80 -5.50 7.33
CA GLN A 289 6.83 -4.76 8.58
C GLN A 289 8.26 -4.63 9.14
N ALA A 290 8.98 -5.74 9.26
CA ALA A 290 10.34 -5.76 9.78
C ALA A 290 11.29 -4.90 8.93
N LEU A 291 11.19 -4.99 7.61
CA LEU A 291 12.03 -4.25 6.67
C LEU A 291 11.83 -2.73 6.78
N PHE A 292 10.57 -2.27 6.81
CA PHE A 292 10.26 -0.85 6.93
C PHE A 292 10.64 -0.28 8.32
N LEU A 293 10.60 -1.10 9.37
CA LEU A 293 11.12 -0.73 10.69
C LEU A 293 12.65 -0.56 10.65
N LEU A 294 13.38 -1.52 10.09
CA LEU A 294 14.84 -1.43 9.95
C LEU A 294 15.26 -0.17 9.19
N ASP A 295 14.60 0.10 8.06
CA ASP A 295 14.86 1.30 7.24
C ASP A 295 14.62 2.60 8.02
N TYR A 296 13.48 2.70 8.70
CA TYR A 296 13.14 3.88 9.51
C TYR A 296 14.10 4.10 10.69
N LEU A 297 14.55 3.01 11.32
CA LEU A 297 15.56 3.00 12.38
C LEU A 297 16.98 3.21 11.85
N LYS A 298 17.16 3.44 10.55
CA LYS A 298 18.45 3.66 9.87
C LYS A 298 19.42 2.48 9.97
N ARG A 299 18.90 1.26 10.11
CA ARG A 299 19.67 -0.01 10.11
C ARG A 299 19.82 -0.54 8.69
N TYR A 300 20.37 0.27 7.80
CA TYR A 300 20.32 0.05 6.34
C TYR A 300 21.02 -1.22 5.86
N ASP A 301 22.20 -1.55 6.41
CA ASP A 301 22.93 -2.76 6.01
C ASP A 301 22.17 -4.05 6.40
N GLU A 302 21.52 -4.01 7.55
CA GLU A 302 20.65 -5.09 8.00
C GLU A 302 19.38 -5.17 7.16
N ALA A 303 18.74 -4.03 6.85
CA ALA A 303 17.59 -3.98 5.96
C ALA A 303 17.89 -4.57 4.57
N LYS A 304 19.04 -4.20 3.99
CA LYS A 304 19.52 -4.73 2.71
C LYS A 304 19.75 -6.24 2.74
N THR A 305 20.37 -6.75 3.80
CA THR A 305 20.58 -8.19 3.96
C THR A 305 19.25 -8.93 4.18
N PHE A 306 18.37 -8.34 4.99
CA PHE A 306 17.07 -8.88 5.33
C PHE A 306 16.16 -9.01 4.10
N VAL A 307 16.03 -7.97 3.28
CA VAL A 307 15.14 -8.00 2.11
C VAL A 307 15.54 -9.06 1.08
N LEU A 308 16.85 -9.26 0.86
CA LEU A 308 17.34 -10.31 -0.02
C LEU A 308 16.91 -11.69 0.48
N GLN A 309 17.02 -11.94 1.80
CA GLN A 309 16.61 -13.21 2.39
C GLN A 309 15.10 -13.38 2.42
N ALA A 310 14.34 -12.30 2.66
CA ALA A 310 12.89 -12.28 2.61
C ALA A 310 12.40 -12.69 1.21
N LEU A 311 12.87 -12.01 0.15
CA LEU A 311 12.51 -12.33 -1.23
C LEU A 311 12.79 -13.79 -1.59
N LYS A 312 14.00 -14.28 -1.30
CA LYS A 312 14.36 -15.69 -1.50
C LYS A 312 13.40 -16.62 -0.77
N THR A 313 13.15 -16.37 0.51
CA THR A 313 12.28 -17.22 1.33
C THR A 313 10.85 -17.22 0.81
N ARG A 314 10.26 -16.06 0.53
CA ARG A 314 8.85 -15.94 0.16
C ARG A 314 8.58 -16.41 -1.27
N ILE A 315 9.47 -16.12 -2.22
CA ILE A 315 9.31 -16.54 -3.62
C ILE A 315 9.58 -18.03 -3.77
N ASN A 316 10.67 -18.56 -3.20
CA ASN A 316 11.04 -19.96 -3.38
C ASN A 316 10.09 -20.95 -2.69
N ASN A 317 9.38 -20.53 -1.66
CA ASN A 317 8.47 -21.40 -0.92
C ASN A 317 6.99 -21.10 -1.14
N GLY A 318 6.63 -19.86 -1.50
CA GLY A 318 5.23 -19.41 -1.58
C GLY A 318 4.65 -19.36 -3.00
N ILE A 319 5.48 -19.52 -4.04
CA ILE A 319 5.07 -19.45 -5.44
C ILE A 319 5.49 -20.75 -6.13
N LEU A 320 4.59 -21.41 -6.86
CA LEU A 320 4.91 -22.57 -7.68
C LEU A 320 5.56 -22.15 -9.02
N PRO A 321 6.22 -23.06 -9.76
CA PRO A 321 6.77 -22.76 -11.09
C PRO A 321 5.74 -22.23 -12.10
N THR A 322 4.46 -22.54 -11.88
CA THR A 322 3.30 -22.05 -12.64
C THR A 322 2.90 -20.61 -12.30
N GLY A 323 3.46 -20.03 -11.24
CA GLY A 323 3.06 -18.74 -10.68
C GLY A 323 1.99 -18.84 -9.59
N GLN A 324 1.33 -19.99 -9.44
CA GLN A 324 0.31 -20.17 -8.41
C GLN A 324 0.89 -19.96 -7.00
N GLN A 325 0.19 -19.15 -6.19
CA GLN A 325 0.50 -18.94 -4.78
C GLN A 325 -0.30 -19.96 -3.94
N HIS A 326 0.20 -21.20 -3.84
CA HIS A 326 -0.61 -22.34 -3.41
C HIS A 326 -1.25 -22.16 -2.03
N TYR A 327 -0.51 -21.63 -1.05
CA TYR A 327 -1.05 -21.36 0.30
C TYR A 327 -2.17 -20.31 0.34
N GLU A 328 -2.20 -19.40 -0.64
CA GLU A 328 -3.28 -18.42 -0.78
C GLU A 328 -4.48 -19.03 -1.51
N THR A 329 -4.21 -19.85 -2.53
CA THR A 329 -5.26 -20.53 -3.30
C THR A 329 -6.00 -21.62 -2.52
N GLU A 330 -5.40 -22.15 -1.45
CA GLU A 330 -6.09 -23.07 -0.52
C GLU A 330 -7.17 -22.38 0.33
N ARG A 331 -7.17 -21.03 0.39
CA ARG A 331 -8.08 -20.27 1.24
C ARG A 331 -9.47 -20.20 0.62
N PRO A 332 -10.55 -20.17 1.44
CA PRO A 332 -11.91 -20.00 0.91
C PRO A 332 -12.12 -18.71 0.10
N THR A 333 -11.30 -17.67 0.35
CA THR A 333 -11.30 -16.39 -0.37
C THR A 333 -9.99 -16.25 -1.15
N SER A 334 -9.70 -17.27 -1.95
CA SER A 334 -8.41 -17.51 -2.61
C SER A 334 -7.96 -16.36 -3.53
N TRP A 335 -8.88 -15.73 -4.26
CA TRP A 335 -8.59 -14.57 -5.10
C TRP A 335 -8.01 -13.42 -4.27
N PHE A 336 -8.76 -12.98 -3.25
CA PHE A 336 -8.35 -11.90 -2.35
C PHE A 336 -6.97 -12.16 -1.75
N TYR A 337 -6.73 -13.37 -1.22
CA TYR A 337 -5.45 -13.69 -0.59
C TYR A 337 -4.27 -13.73 -1.58
N SER A 338 -4.52 -14.15 -2.83
CA SER A 338 -3.49 -14.15 -3.88
C SER A 338 -3.09 -12.73 -4.28
N VAL A 339 -4.07 -11.81 -4.39
CA VAL A 339 -3.81 -10.39 -4.65
C VAL A 339 -3.16 -9.71 -3.44
N PHE A 340 -3.64 -10.00 -2.22
CA PHE A 340 -3.09 -9.45 -0.98
C PHE A 340 -1.63 -9.84 -0.77
N ASN A 341 -1.26 -11.10 -1.01
CA ASN A 341 0.13 -11.53 -0.91
C ASN A 341 1.02 -10.87 -1.99
N LEU A 342 0.50 -10.68 -3.21
CA LEU A 342 1.22 -9.94 -4.27
C LEU A 342 1.53 -8.50 -3.85
N GLN A 343 0.62 -7.80 -3.17
CA GLN A 343 0.91 -6.45 -2.64
C GLN A 343 2.12 -6.48 -1.69
N GLY A 344 2.19 -7.48 -0.80
CA GLY A 344 3.33 -7.68 0.10
C GLY A 344 4.64 -7.99 -0.65
N LEU A 345 4.59 -8.83 -1.68
CA LEU A 345 5.76 -9.15 -2.50
C LEU A 345 6.26 -7.93 -3.30
N PHE A 346 5.35 -7.12 -3.83
CA PHE A 346 5.68 -5.86 -4.51
C PHE A 346 6.35 -4.87 -3.56
N LEU A 347 5.88 -4.78 -2.31
CA LEU A 347 6.51 -3.97 -1.27
C LEU A 347 7.95 -4.41 -0.97
N LEU A 348 8.19 -5.72 -0.88
CA LEU A 348 9.54 -6.26 -0.69
C LEU A 348 10.45 -5.98 -1.89
N ALA A 349 9.95 -6.15 -3.12
CA ALA A 349 10.72 -5.91 -4.33
C ALA A 349 11.03 -4.42 -4.55
N GLU A 350 10.08 -3.51 -4.28
CA GLU A 350 10.31 -2.06 -4.27
C GLU A 350 11.42 -1.69 -3.31
N ARG A 351 11.38 -2.23 -2.09
CA ARG A 351 12.38 -1.91 -1.08
C ARG A 351 13.73 -2.56 -1.36
N ALA A 352 13.76 -3.70 -2.05
CA ALA A 352 15.01 -4.27 -2.56
C ALA A 352 15.65 -3.36 -3.63
N ASP A 353 14.84 -2.85 -4.56
CA ASP A 353 15.29 -1.93 -5.62
C ASP A 353 15.88 -0.64 -5.03
N HIS A 354 15.27 -0.12 -3.95
CA HIS A 354 15.82 1.00 -3.18
C HIS A 354 17.26 0.77 -2.70
N TYR A 355 17.64 -0.47 -2.40
CA TYR A 355 19.01 -0.85 -2.01
C TYR A 355 19.88 -1.36 -3.17
N GLY A 356 19.43 -1.18 -4.42
CA GLY A 356 20.11 -1.62 -5.63
C GLY A 356 20.07 -3.13 -5.85
N ILE A 357 19.10 -3.83 -5.27
CA ILE A 357 18.87 -5.27 -5.48
C ILE A 357 17.68 -5.43 -6.41
N ASP A 358 17.87 -6.12 -7.53
CA ASP A 358 16.79 -6.43 -8.46
C ASP A 358 15.88 -7.52 -7.89
N GLY A 359 14.93 -7.12 -7.05
CA GLY A 359 13.90 -8.00 -6.49
C GLY A 359 12.77 -8.31 -7.47
N TRP A 360 12.57 -7.45 -8.48
CA TRP A 360 11.51 -7.60 -9.49
C TRP A 360 11.77 -8.79 -10.41
N ASN A 361 13.02 -8.96 -10.84
CA ASN A 361 13.44 -10.05 -11.72
C ASN A 361 14.08 -11.23 -10.97
N TYR A 362 13.90 -11.33 -9.65
CA TYR A 362 14.37 -12.50 -8.91
C TYR A 362 13.65 -13.76 -9.39
N GLU A 363 14.44 -14.78 -9.73
CA GLU A 363 13.96 -16.09 -10.12
C GLU A 363 14.46 -17.14 -9.11
N GLY A 364 13.51 -17.89 -8.55
CA GLY A 364 13.77 -19.00 -7.65
C GLY A 364 14.32 -20.23 -8.40
N PRO A 365 14.89 -21.22 -7.69
CA PRO A 365 15.53 -22.39 -8.31
C PRO A 365 14.65 -23.19 -9.28
N SER A 366 13.33 -23.17 -9.08
CA SER A 366 12.35 -23.85 -9.94
C SER A 366 11.68 -22.89 -10.94
N GLY A 367 12.25 -21.71 -11.15
CA GLY A 367 11.73 -20.67 -12.04
C GLY A 367 10.62 -19.81 -11.43
N GLN A 368 10.57 -19.71 -10.10
CA GLN A 368 9.49 -19.01 -9.39
C GLN A 368 9.76 -17.51 -9.39
N SER A 369 8.76 -16.67 -9.63
CA SER A 369 8.96 -15.22 -9.62
C SER A 369 7.68 -14.45 -9.31
N ILE A 370 7.83 -13.20 -8.90
CA ILE A 370 6.71 -12.27 -8.71
C ILE A 370 5.95 -12.10 -10.03
N LYS A 371 6.67 -11.92 -11.15
CA LYS A 371 6.07 -11.81 -12.48
C LYS A 371 5.17 -13.01 -12.82
N LYS A 372 5.61 -14.23 -12.53
CA LYS A 372 4.77 -15.43 -12.75
C LYS A 372 3.53 -15.44 -11.87
N ALA A 373 3.61 -14.97 -10.63
CA ALA A 373 2.44 -14.88 -9.76
C ALA A 373 1.42 -13.85 -10.25
N VAL A 374 1.86 -12.75 -10.87
CA VAL A 374 0.97 -11.85 -11.62
C VAL A 374 0.38 -12.58 -12.83
N ASP A 375 1.21 -13.17 -13.67
CA ASP A 375 0.78 -13.85 -14.90
C ASP A 375 -0.23 -15.00 -14.64
N PHE A 376 -0.11 -15.68 -13.49
CA PHE A 376 -1.05 -16.71 -13.08
C PHE A 376 -2.48 -16.19 -12.86
N LEU A 377 -2.64 -14.99 -12.28
CA LEU A 377 -3.97 -14.43 -12.00
C LEU A 377 -4.64 -13.82 -13.24
N LEU A 378 -3.84 -13.37 -14.21
CA LEU A 378 -4.28 -12.62 -15.38
C LEU A 378 -5.42 -13.25 -16.19
N PRO A 379 -5.35 -14.52 -16.64
CA PRO A 379 -6.41 -15.11 -17.46
C PRO A 379 -7.74 -15.21 -16.71
N TYR A 380 -7.71 -15.37 -15.39
CA TYR A 380 -8.91 -15.44 -14.56
C TYR A 380 -9.50 -14.06 -14.31
N ALA A 381 -8.66 -13.01 -14.25
CA ALA A 381 -9.14 -11.63 -14.16
C ALA A 381 -9.95 -11.25 -15.41
N LEU A 382 -9.41 -11.58 -16.60
CA LEU A 382 -10.02 -11.24 -17.89
C LEU A 382 -11.35 -11.96 -18.10
N ASN A 383 -11.44 -13.23 -17.70
CA ASN A 383 -12.64 -14.04 -17.88
C ASN A 383 -13.58 -14.05 -16.65
N ASP A 384 -13.61 -12.98 -15.85
CA ASP A 384 -14.53 -12.84 -14.69
C ASP A 384 -14.50 -14.03 -13.71
N GLY A 385 -13.31 -14.62 -13.55
CA GLY A 385 -13.05 -15.76 -12.68
C GLY A 385 -13.35 -17.14 -13.30
N GLU A 386 -13.79 -17.19 -14.55
CA GLU A 386 -14.01 -18.46 -15.26
C GLU A 386 -12.72 -19.28 -15.33
N GLY A 387 -12.83 -20.58 -15.05
CA GLY A 387 -11.69 -21.50 -15.03
C GLY A 387 -10.84 -21.43 -13.75
N TRP A 388 -11.19 -20.60 -12.76
CA TRP A 388 -10.45 -20.54 -11.49
C TRP A 388 -10.38 -21.92 -10.82
N PRO A 389 -9.18 -22.47 -10.53
CA PRO A 389 -9.00 -23.90 -10.28
C PRO A 389 -9.40 -24.34 -8.87
N VAL A 390 -9.78 -23.40 -8.00
CA VAL A 390 -9.97 -23.64 -6.56
C VAL A 390 -11.19 -22.90 -6.01
N LYS A 391 -11.53 -23.14 -4.73
CA LYS A 391 -12.66 -22.50 -4.07
C LYS A 391 -12.45 -20.99 -3.89
N ASN A 392 -13.41 -20.17 -4.30
CA ASN A 392 -13.43 -18.73 -4.02
C ASN A 392 -14.87 -18.25 -3.67
N ILE A 393 -15.13 -17.96 -2.39
CA ILE A 393 -16.49 -17.70 -1.87
C ILE A 393 -16.91 -16.23 -1.89
N LYS A 394 -16.04 -15.31 -2.30
CA LYS A 394 -16.31 -13.86 -2.29
C LYS A 394 -16.13 -13.16 -3.65
N GLY A 395 -16.13 -13.92 -4.75
CA GLY A 395 -15.98 -13.37 -6.09
C GLY A 395 -14.59 -12.78 -6.36
N PHE A 396 -14.48 -12.04 -7.47
CA PHE A 396 -13.21 -11.55 -8.02
C PHE A 396 -13.21 -10.03 -8.04
N GLU A 397 -12.85 -9.41 -6.91
CA GLU A 397 -12.68 -7.95 -6.86
C GLU A 397 -11.43 -7.54 -7.65
N MET A 398 -11.60 -6.68 -8.66
CA MET A 398 -10.54 -6.40 -9.63
C MET A 398 -9.67 -5.20 -9.26
N ASN A 399 -10.18 -4.24 -8.48
CA ASN A 399 -9.50 -2.96 -8.23
C ASN A 399 -8.02 -3.10 -7.81
N ASP A 400 -7.74 -3.91 -6.79
CA ASP A 400 -6.38 -4.08 -6.29
C ASP A 400 -5.50 -4.88 -7.26
N TYR A 401 -6.06 -5.81 -8.03
CA TYR A 401 -5.29 -6.53 -9.04
C TYR A 401 -4.96 -5.65 -10.24
N VAL A 402 -5.87 -4.76 -10.67
CA VAL A 402 -5.57 -3.79 -11.73
C VAL A 402 -4.45 -2.83 -11.33
N LYS A 403 -4.37 -2.40 -10.05
CA LYS A 403 -3.21 -1.63 -9.55
C LYS A 403 -1.90 -2.42 -9.70
N ILE A 404 -1.93 -3.73 -9.41
CA ILE A 404 -0.78 -4.61 -9.61
C ILE A 404 -0.43 -4.71 -11.10
N LEU A 405 -1.40 -4.80 -12.01
CA LEU A 405 -1.15 -4.80 -13.46
C LEU A 405 -0.52 -3.48 -13.94
N GLU A 406 -1.02 -2.34 -13.48
CA GLU A 406 -0.45 -1.02 -13.82
C GLU A 406 1.02 -0.93 -13.40
N LEU A 407 1.34 -1.34 -12.17
CA LEU A 407 2.73 -1.42 -11.70
C LEU A 407 3.54 -2.43 -12.52
N SER A 408 2.97 -3.59 -12.84
CA SER A 408 3.64 -4.63 -13.62
C SER A 408 3.99 -4.16 -15.03
N TYR A 409 3.11 -3.39 -15.68
CA TYR A 409 3.41 -2.75 -16.95
C TYR A 409 4.61 -1.80 -16.84
N ILE A 410 4.64 -0.96 -15.80
CA ILE A 410 5.76 -0.03 -15.58
C ILE A 410 7.08 -0.76 -15.30
N ILE A 411 7.02 -1.86 -14.54
CA ILE A 411 8.21 -2.62 -14.11
C ILE A 411 8.75 -3.49 -15.25
N TYR A 412 7.88 -4.24 -15.93
CA TYR A 412 8.28 -5.27 -16.90
C TYR A 412 8.14 -4.83 -18.36
N GLY A 413 7.35 -3.80 -18.67
CA GLY A 413 7.12 -3.33 -20.05
C GLY A 413 6.45 -4.35 -20.97
N ASP A 414 5.68 -5.30 -20.40
CA ASP A 414 4.98 -6.36 -21.13
C ASP A 414 3.57 -5.86 -21.50
N ASP A 415 3.30 -5.70 -22.80
CA ASP A 415 2.09 -5.05 -23.32
C ASP A 415 0.80 -5.78 -22.94
N LYS A 416 0.85 -7.08 -22.63
CA LYS A 416 -0.32 -7.83 -22.14
C LYS A 416 -0.93 -7.24 -20.87
N TYR A 417 -0.12 -6.58 -20.03
CA TYR A 417 -0.61 -5.92 -18.84
C TYR A 417 -1.38 -4.65 -19.21
N LEU A 418 -0.89 -3.89 -20.20
CA LEU A 418 -1.59 -2.71 -20.71
C LEU A 418 -2.93 -3.09 -21.34
N GLU A 419 -2.93 -4.11 -22.21
CA GLU A 419 -4.15 -4.65 -22.83
C GLU A 419 -5.17 -5.07 -21.77
N ALA A 420 -4.73 -5.79 -20.73
CA ALA A 420 -5.61 -6.20 -19.65
C ALA A 420 -6.13 -5.02 -18.79
N ILE A 421 -5.31 -3.98 -18.57
CA ILE A 421 -5.76 -2.77 -17.86
C ILE A 421 -6.87 -2.07 -18.65
N GLU A 422 -6.74 -1.97 -19.98
CA GLU A 422 -7.75 -1.35 -20.84
C GLU A 422 -9.10 -2.07 -20.74
N GLU A 423 -9.09 -3.39 -20.67
CA GLU A 423 -10.29 -4.22 -20.54
C GLU A 423 -10.90 -4.19 -19.13
N LEU A 424 -10.07 -4.26 -18.08
CA LEU A 424 -10.53 -4.44 -16.71
C LEU A 424 -10.92 -3.12 -16.03
N ARG A 425 -10.39 -1.98 -16.49
CA ARG A 425 -10.62 -0.67 -15.85
C ARG A 425 -12.09 -0.22 -15.81
N PRO A 426 -12.92 -0.43 -16.85
CA PRO A 426 -14.35 -0.15 -16.74
C PRO A 426 -15.04 -0.94 -15.62
N LYS A 427 -14.63 -2.21 -15.41
CA LYS A 427 -15.15 -3.06 -14.33
C LYS A 427 -14.77 -2.51 -12.96
N THR A 428 -13.51 -2.14 -12.75
CA THR A 428 -13.06 -1.56 -11.47
C THR A 428 -13.75 -0.25 -11.12
N LYS A 429 -13.98 0.63 -12.11
CA LYS A 429 -14.75 1.87 -11.91
C LYS A 429 -16.18 1.58 -11.47
N ALA A 430 -16.81 0.56 -12.05
CA ALA A 430 -18.15 0.14 -11.65
C ALA A 430 -18.16 -0.42 -10.21
N GLU A 431 -17.16 -1.22 -9.84
CA GLU A 431 -16.97 -1.71 -8.46
C GLU A 431 -16.87 -0.55 -7.45
N GLN A 432 -16.03 0.44 -7.76
CA GLN A 432 -15.84 1.64 -6.93
C GLN A 432 -17.13 2.46 -6.82
N ALA A 433 -17.81 2.72 -7.94
CA ALA A 433 -19.03 3.52 -7.99
C ALA A 433 -20.24 2.85 -7.31
N ALA A 434 -20.32 1.51 -7.37
CA ALA A 434 -21.40 0.75 -6.74
C ALA A 434 -21.37 0.80 -5.21
N GLY A 435 -20.33 1.40 -4.61
CA GLY A 435 -20.18 1.48 -3.16
C GLY A 435 -20.20 0.09 -2.52
N LEU A 436 -19.77 -0.95 -3.27
CA LEU A 436 -19.69 -2.31 -2.79
C LEU A 436 -18.86 -2.29 -1.52
N LYS A 437 -19.59 -2.49 -0.42
CA LYS A 437 -19.22 -2.15 0.94
C LYS A 437 -18.06 -3.01 1.40
N LEU A 438 -16.84 -2.57 1.11
CA LEU A 438 -15.59 -2.82 1.84
C LEU A 438 -14.47 -1.85 1.40
N ALA A 439 -14.72 -0.90 0.50
CA ALA A 439 -13.69 -0.03 -0.09
C ALA A 439 -13.47 1.34 0.62
N LYS A 440 -13.79 1.50 1.91
CA LYS A 440 -13.09 2.54 2.73
C LYS A 440 -11.62 2.18 3.01
N TRP A 441 -11.21 1.01 2.55
CA TRP A 441 -9.91 0.39 2.67
C TRP A 441 -9.11 0.46 1.36
N GLU A 442 -9.52 1.30 0.39
CA GLU A 442 -8.75 1.50 -0.83
C GLU A 442 -7.29 1.78 -0.48
N ASP A 443 -6.44 0.88 -0.97
CA ASP A 443 -5.00 1.00 -0.82
C ASP A 443 -4.51 2.18 -1.69
N ASN A 444 -4.69 3.41 -1.18
CA ASN A 444 -4.14 4.62 -1.76
C ASN A 444 -2.62 4.70 -1.60
N TYR A 445 -1.98 3.71 -0.98
CA TYR A 445 -0.54 3.76 -0.84
C TYR A 445 0.17 3.52 -2.18
N LEU A 446 -0.32 2.58 -2.99
CA LEU A 446 0.18 2.43 -4.35
C LEU A 446 -0.01 3.74 -5.15
N CYS A 447 -1.14 4.42 -4.96
CA CYS A 447 -1.42 5.74 -5.55
C CYS A 447 -0.48 6.84 -5.05
N ASN A 448 -0.15 6.85 -3.77
CA ASN A 448 0.74 7.84 -3.17
C ASN A 448 2.21 7.59 -3.59
N ILE A 449 2.65 6.33 -3.71
CA ILE A 449 3.96 5.99 -4.28
C ILE A 449 4.04 6.39 -5.75
N ALA A 450 2.99 6.09 -6.52
CA ALA A 450 2.86 6.46 -7.92
C ALA A 450 3.05 7.96 -8.15
N LEU A 451 2.43 8.79 -7.30
CA LEU A 451 2.65 10.24 -7.26
C LEU A 451 4.12 10.61 -7.05
N MET A 452 4.79 10.01 -6.04
CA MET A 452 6.18 10.35 -5.69
C MET A 452 7.20 9.87 -6.72
N SER A 453 6.88 8.80 -7.46
CA SER A 453 7.77 8.18 -8.44
C SER A 453 7.50 8.62 -9.87
N ASN A 454 6.60 9.60 -10.08
CA ASN A 454 6.14 10.05 -11.41
C ASN A 454 5.59 8.91 -12.29
N ARG A 455 5.04 7.88 -11.66
CA ARG A 455 4.47 6.69 -12.30
C ARG A 455 2.96 6.72 -12.09
N LEU A 456 2.25 7.55 -12.84
CA LEU A 456 0.81 7.75 -12.65
C LEU A 456 0.05 6.42 -12.83
N LEU A 457 -0.68 6.03 -11.78
CA LEU A 457 -1.59 4.88 -11.79
C LEU A 457 -3.00 5.39 -12.10
N TRP A 458 -3.66 4.83 -13.10
CA TRP A 458 -4.91 5.34 -13.63
C TRP A 458 -6.11 5.04 -12.74
N THR A 459 -5.99 3.98 -11.93
CA THR A 459 -6.89 3.63 -10.82
C THR A 459 -6.96 4.69 -9.72
N CYS A 460 -5.95 5.56 -9.62
CA CYS A 460 -5.82 6.54 -8.55
C CYS A 460 -6.45 7.91 -8.87
N LEU A 461 -7.09 8.04 -10.03
CA LEU A 461 -7.66 9.30 -10.53
C LEU A 461 -9.09 9.57 -10.07
N TYR A 462 -9.71 8.64 -9.33
CA TYR A 462 -11.14 8.67 -9.01
C TYR A 462 -11.36 8.54 -7.52
#